data_AF-F4L3P0-F1
#
_entry.id   AF-F4L3P0-F1
#
_cell.length_a   1.000
_cell.length_b   1.000
_cell.length_c   1.000
_cell.angle_alpha   90.00
_cell.angle_beta   90.00
_cell.angle_gamma   90.00
#
_symmetry.space_group_name_H-M   'P 1'
#
loop_
_entity.id
_entity.type
_entity.pdbx_description
1 polymer ?
#
loop_
_entity_poly.entity_id
_entity_poly.type
_entity_poly.pdbx_seq_one_letter_code
_entity_poly.pdbx_strand_id
1 'polypeptide(L)'
;MVEDQEEYYDYDSEYYKYDDEEKTQDSVCKDSNGNVLQDGDSVTLTQDLKVKGTSVNLKRGTLIKNIRITDNPEEIECHAEKVKNLVLKTKFLRKH
;
A
#
# COMPACT_ATOMS: atom_id res chain seq x y z
N MET A 1 43.85 -7.56 -54.19
CA MET A 1 44.60 -8.05 -53.02
C MET A 1 44.89 -6.84 -52.16
N VAL A 2 44.78 -7.03 -50.84
CA VAL A 2 44.43 -6.09 -49.75
C VAL A 2 42.92 -5.74 -49.78
N GLU A 3 42.00 -6.52 -49.21
CA GLU A 3 41.94 -7.14 -47.85
C GLU A 3 42.42 -6.12 -46.79
N ASP A 4 41.68 -5.74 -45.76
CA ASP A 4 40.42 -6.21 -45.22
C ASP A 4 39.89 -5.09 -44.31
N GLN A 5 38.66 -5.26 -43.82
CA GLN A 5 37.91 -4.33 -43.00
C GLN A 5 38.64 -4.01 -41.69
N GLU A 6 38.41 -2.82 -41.13
CA GLU A 6 38.00 -2.67 -39.72
C GLU A 6 37.19 -1.37 -39.57
N GLU A 7 35.86 -1.53 -39.65
CA GLU A 7 34.91 -0.57 -39.10
C GLU A 7 35.09 -0.55 -37.58
N TYR A 8 35.69 0.51 -37.06
CA TYR A 8 35.76 0.73 -35.63
C TYR A 8 34.41 1.29 -35.15
N TYR A 9 33.50 0.38 -34.81
CA TYR A 9 32.30 0.71 -34.05
C TYR A 9 32.72 1.07 -32.62
N ASP A 10 32.40 2.28 -32.19
CA ASP A 10 32.57 2.72 -30.81
C ASP A 10 31.63 1.89 -29.91
N TYR A 11 32.24 1.00 -29.13
CA TYR A 11 31.62 0.06 -28.19
C TYR A 11 31.86 0.54 -26.74
N ASP A 12 31.79 1.84 -26.48
CA ASP A 12 31.54 2.36 -25.12
C ASP A 12 30.01 2.51 -24.96
N SER A 13 29.26 1.46 -24.57
CA SER A 13 29.21 0.91 -23.19
C SER A 13 28.87 2.05 -22.21
N GLU A 14 27.64 2.31 -21.76
CA GLU A 14 26.50 1.44 -21.52
C GLU A 14 25.20 2.29 -21.54
N TYR A 15 24.24 1.90 -22.39
CA TYR A 15 22.84 1.79 -21.95
C TYR A 15 22.86 0.77 -20.80
N TYR A 16 22.38 1.04 -19.59
CA TYR A 16 20.98 1.27 -19.24
C TYR A 16 20.84 2.23 -18.06
N LYS A 17 20.16 3.36 -18.26
CA LYS A 17 19.38 3.98 -17.19
C LYS A 17 18.02 3.32 -17.19
N TYR A 18 17.80 2.38 -16.27
CA TYR A 18 16.44 2.07 -15.84
C TYR A 18 16.02 3.17 -14.86
N ASP A 19 15.66 4.34 -15.40
CA ASP A 19 14.72 5.24 -14.75
C ASP A 19 13.32 4.71 -15.11
N ASP A 20 12.97 3.55 -14.54
CA ASP A 20 11.61 2.98 -14.60
C ASP A 20 11.10 2.86 -13.17
N GLU A 21 10.86 4.00 -12.52
CA GLU A 21 9.96 4.11 -11.39
C GLU A 21 8.70 4.91 -11.78
N GLU A 22 8.27 4.82 -13.04
CA GLU A 22 6.93 5.25 -13.42
C GLU A 22 5.92 4.15 -13.13
N LYS A 23 5.41 4.21 -11.89
CA LYS A 23 4.01 3.97 -11.55
C LYS A 23 3.58 2.51 -11.36
N THR A 24 3.77 2.04 -10.12
CA THR A 24 2.71 1.30 -9.40
C THR A 24 2.21 2.12 -8.21
N GLN A 25 1.80 3.38 -8.46
CA GLN A 25 1.09 4.22 -7.48
C GLN A 25 -0.30 3.67 -7.10
N ASP A 26 -0.79 2.64 -7.80
CA ASP A 26 -2.13 2.06 -7.64
C ASP A 26 -2.21 0.92 -6.61
N SER A 27 -1.11 0.51 -5.99
CA SER A 27 -1.12 -0.63 -5.04
C SER A 27 -0.64 -0.27 -3.63
N VAL A 28 -0.38 1.01 -3.36
CA VAL A 28 0.07 1.43 -2.03
C VAL A 28 -1.14 1.73 -1.16
N CYS A 29 -1.38 0.87 -0.18
CA CYS A 29 -2.40 1.08 0.84
C CYS A 29 -2.05 2.32 1.68
N LYS A 30 -2.92 3.33 1.65
CA LYS A 30 -2.71 4.61 2.36
C LYS A 30 -3.89 4.90 3.28
N ASP A 31 -3.60 5.51 4.42
CA ASP A 31 -4.61 5.99 5.37
C ASP A 31 -5.33 7.27 4.86
N SER A 32 -6.27 7.79 5.65
CA SER A 32 -7.01 9.02 5.31
C SER A 32 -6.15 10.28 5.14
N ASN A 33 -4.93 10.28 5.67
CA ASN A 33 -3.99 11.39 5.62
C ASN A 33 -2.91 11.19 4.55
N GLY A 34 -2.94 10.08 3.81
CA GLY A 34 -1.95 9.75 2.79
C GLY A 34 -0.71 9.01 3.32
N ASN A 35 -0.70 8.58 4.59
CA ASN A 35 0.40 7.79 5.13
C ASN A 35 0.32 6.35 4.63
N VAL A 36 1.45 5.80 4.21
CA VAL A 36 1.55 4.39 3.79
C VAL A 36 1.34 3.47 4.99
N LEU A 37 0.43 2.51 4.83
CA LEU A 37 0.13 1.46 5.79
C LEU A 37 0.86 0.18 5.40
N GLN A 38 1.31 -0.56 6.41
CA GLN A 38 1.99 -1.84 6.25
C GLN A 38 1.35 -2.91 7.16
N ASP A 39 1.59 -4.17 6.83
CA ASP A 39 1.19 -5.28 7.70
C ASP A 39 1.81 -5.15 9.10
N GLY A 40 0.99 -5.37 10.12
CA GLY A 40 1.40 -5.21 11.51
C GLY A 40 1.24 -3.81 12.09
N ASP A 41 0.93 -2.79 11.26
CA ASP A 41 0.75 -1.42 11.73
C ASP A 41 -0.43 -1.27 12.72
N SER A 42 -0.42 -0.16 13.44
CA SER A 42 -1.55 0.28 14.25
C SER A 42 -2.22 1.51 13.64
N VAL A 43 -3.54 1.49 13.61
CA VAL A 43 -4.37 2.55 13.05
C VAL A 43 -5.49 2.93 14.01
N THR A 44 -6.00 4.14 13.87
CA THR A 44 -7.07 4.70 14.68
C THR A 44 -8.23 5.11 13.79
N LEU A 45 -9.46 4.84 14.23
CA LEU A 45 -10.65 5.31 13.53
C LEU A 45 -10.83 6.82 13.62
N THR A 46 -11.04 7.47 12.48
CA THR A 46 -11.28 8.92 12.40
C THR A 46 -12.75 9.29 12.65
N GLN A 47 -13.67 8.33 12.55
CA GLN A 47 -15.10 8.51 12.75
C GLN A 47 -15.77 7.27 13.35
N ASP A 48 -17.02 7.44 13.82
CA ASP A 48 -17.86 6.34 14.28
C ASP A 48 -18.36 5.51 13.10
N LEU A 49 -18.17 4.20 13.14
CA LEU A 49 -18.64 3.27 12.11
C LEU A 49 -19.57 2.22 12.70
N LYS A 50 -20.72 2.01 12.07
CA LYS A 50 -21.61 0.88 12.38
C LYS A 50 -21.21 -0.32 11.55
N VAL A 51 -20.88 -1.44 12.22
CA VAL A 51 -20.56 -2.68 11.52
C VAL A 51 -21.85 -3.31 11.01
N LYS A 52 -21.91 -3.58 9.70
CA LYS A 52 -23.06 -4.27 9.11
C LYS A 52 -23.12 -5.70 9.63
N GLY A 53 -24.33 -6.19 9.94
CA GLY A 53 -24.55 -7.55 10.45
C GLY A 53 -24.33 -7.72 11.96
N THR A 54 -23.89 -6.67 12.67
CA THR A 54 -23.67 -6.70 14.13
C THR A 54 -24.30 -5.48 14.79
N SER A 55 -24.65 -5.59 16.08
CA SER A 55 -25.05 -4.45 16.92
C SER A 55 -23.87 -3.63 17.45
N VAL A 56 -22.65 -3.88 16.97
CA VAL A 56 -21.42 -3.21 17.41
C VAL A 56 -21.19 -1.96 16.58
N ASN A 57 -20.98 -0.85 17.30
CA ASN A 57 -20.58 0.42 16.73
C ASN A 57 -19.12 0.66 17.14
N LEU A 58 -18.22 0.74 16.16
CA LEU A 58 -16.84 1.14 16.38
C LEU A 58 -16.80 2.66 16.55
N LYS A 59 -16.14 3.13 17.60
CA LYS A 59 -16.09 4.55 17.93
C LYS A 59 -14.88 5.22 17.32
N ARG A 60 -15.01 6.50 17.02
CA ARG A 60 -13.88 7.37 16.71
C ARG A 60 -12.85 7.26 17.82
N GLY A 61 -11.59 7.14 17.45
CA GLY A 61 -10.49 6.98 18.39
C GLY A 61 -10.22 5.53 18.81
N THR A 62 -11.04 4.55 18.39
CA THR A 62 -10.71 3.13 18.62
C THR A 62 -9.38 2.79 17.94
N LEU A 63 -8.44 2.29 18.73
CA LEU A 63 -7.13 1.83 18.29
C LEU A 63 -7.24 0.37 17.82
N ILE A 64 -6.82 0.13 16.59
CA ILE A 64 -6.78 -1.18 15.96
C ILE A 64 -5.31 -1.49 15.67
N LYS A 65 -4.82 -2.61 16.19
CA LYS A 65 -3.42 -3.03 16.09
C LYS A 65 -3.30 -4.23 15.16
N ASN A 66 -2.11 -4.44 14.62
CA ASN A 66 -1.78 -5.61 13.82
C ASN A 66 -2.72 -5.74 12.61
N ILE A 67 -2.88 -4.64 11.85
CA ILE A 67 -3.65 -4.66 10.61
C ILE A 67 -2.96 -5.53 9.56
N ARG A 68 -3.73 -5.99 8.58
CA ARG A 68 -3.23 -6.68 7.40
C ARG A 68 -3.65 -5.95 6.14
N ILE A 69 -2.71 -5.78 5.23
CA ILE A 69 -2.96 -5.19 3.92
C ILE A 69 -3.64 -6.25 3.07
N THR A 70 -4.69 -5.84 2.35
CA THR A 70 -5.40 -6.72 1.42
C THR A 70 -4.96 -6.45 -0.01
N ASP A 71 -5.45 -7.25 -0.96
CA ASP A 71 -5.21 -7.00 -2.39
C ASP A 71 -5.81 -5.66 -2.86
N ASN A 72 -6.74 -5.09 -2.09
CA ASN A 72 -7.35 -3.80 -2.36
C ASN A 72 -6.68 -2.69 -1.52
N PRO A 73 -6.03 -1.68 -2.12
CA PRO A 73 -5.34 -0.60 -1.39
C PRO A 73 -6.28 0.31 -0.59
N GLU A 74 -7.58 0.27 -0.86
CA GLU A 74 -8.59 1.01 -0.08
C GLU A 74 -9.09 0.24 1.14
N GLU A 75 -8.65 -0.99 1.35
CA GLU A 75 -9.18 -1.91 2.36
C GLU A 75 -8.08 -2.60 3.15
N ILE A 76 -8.31 -2.75 4.46
CA ILE A 76 -7.45 -3.50 5.35
C ILE A 76 -8.28 -4.52 6.13
N GLU A 77 -7.67 -5.65 6.44
CA GLU A 77 -8.23 -6.63 7.36
C GLU A 77 -7.70 -6.36 8.77
N CYS A 78 -8.57 -6.45 9.77
CA CYS A 78 -8.18 -6.21 11.15
C CYS A 78 -9.08 -6.93 12.15
N HIS A 79 -8.67 -6.84 13.42
CA HIS A 79 -9.45 -7.31 14.56
C HIS A 79 -9.76 -6.13 15.47
N ALA A 80 -11.04 -5.89 15.73
CA ALA A 80 -11.50 -4.80 16.58
C ALA A 80 -12.37 -5.35 17.71
N GLU A 81 -11.95 -5.14 18.96
CA GLU A 81 -12.65 -5.55 20.18
C GLU A 81 -13.14 -7.01 20.17
N LYS A 82 -14.42 -7.23 19.83
CA LYS A 82 -15.10 -8.54 19.81
C LYS A 82 -15.33 -9.09 18.40
N VAL A 83 -14.99 -8.32 17.37
CA VAL A 83 -15.18 -8.69 15.97
C VAL A 83 -13.82 -9.02 15.36
N LYS A 84 -13.68 -10.27 14.92
CA LYS A 84 -12.49 -10.76 14.20
C LYS A 84 -12.75 -10.70 12.69
N ASN A 85 -11.68 -10.59 11.91
CA ASN A 85 -11.69 -10.63 10.44
C ASN A 85 -12.64 -9.57 9.86
N LEU A 86 -12.49 -8.33 10.34
CA LEU A 86 -13.24 -7.19 9.85
C LEU A 86 -12.45 -6.50 8.74
N VAL A 87 -13.10 -6.26 7.61
CA VAL A 87 -12.53 -5.41 6.55
C VAL A 87 -12.99 -3.98 6.75
N LEU A 88 -12.04 -3.04 6.83
CA LEU A 88 -12.30 -1.61 6.97
C LEU A 88 -11.73 -0.84 5.79
N LYS A 89 -12.43 0.22 5.39
CA LYS A 89 -11.92 1.15 4.39
C LYS A 89 -10.87 2.09 4.98
N THR A 90 -9.74 2.24 4.31
CA THR A 90 -8.58 3.02 4.76
C THR A 90 -8.86 4.51 4.87
N LYS A 91 -9.81 5.05 4.10
CA LYS A 91 -10.28 6.45 4.21
C LYS A 91 -10.85 6.83 5.58
N PHE A 92 -11.17 5.87 6.44
CA PHE A 92 -11.67 6.09 7.80
C PHE A 92 -10.61 5.81 8.87
N LEU A 93 -9.38 5.49 8.45
CA LEU A 93 -8.28 5.10 9.31
C LEU A 93 -7.19 6.16 9.26
N ARG A 94 -6.49 6.29 10.38
CA ARG A 94 -5.26 7.10 10.48
C ARG A 94 -4.18 6.26 11.12
N LYS A 95 -2.97 6.26 10.58
CA LYS A 95 -1.80 5.64 11.21
C LYS A 95 -1.60 6.22 12.62
N HIS A 96 -1.35 5.34 13.59
CA HIS A 96 -1.12 5.71 14.98
C HIS A 96 0.38 5.76 15.28
#